data_AF-A0A7S2JNT0-F1
#
_entry.id   AF-A0A7S2JNT0-F1
#
_cell.length_a   1.000
_cell.length_b   1.000
_cell.length_c   1.000
_cell.angle_alpha   90.00
_cell.angle_beta   90.00
_cell.angle_gamma   90.00
#
_symmetry.space_group_name_H-M   'P 1'
#
loop_
_entity.id
_entity.type
_entity.pdbx_description
1 polymer ?
#
loop_
_entity_poly.entity_id
_entity_poly.type
_entity_poly.pdbx_seq_one_letter_code
_entity_poly.pdbx_strand_id
1 'polypeptide(L)'
;ATKPESISMVVCALRSTLARAATRSPLLARYRSLCTPAAEPGVLSKIQTQLSFELANANSSPAALYGFVGACCNWFLGLSAVYDASCKGPELISLPMTGVLICYSTLFGRWAGWAVMPRNFILAGSHMFNVVCQCNQLRRCIEYKLSQGGPAIKAEMTELATKAVVGGAVAAAFALNASKIQAVVAPIGPAYLSSPAGPFTIHPWPPMTKLLISGSSMLEFDRPTDKISLSQYAALTLTGAIFSRYGLVVTPVNYPLASVNVLLFSSSAWHLGRKIKADFM
;
A
#
# COMPACT_ATOMS: atom_id res chain seq x y z
N ALA A 1 -23.26 -36.48 24.40
CA ALA A 1 -24.48 -35.88 23.81
C ALA A 1 -24.95 -34.71 24.67
N THR A 2 -24.42 -33.52 24.39
CA THR A 2 -24.75 -32.26 25.09
C THR A 2 -25.48 -31.35 24.10
N LYS A 3 -26.68 -30.92 24.49
CA LYS A 3 -27.75 -30.40 23.62
C LYS A 3 -27.35 -29.13 22.82
N PRO A 4 -27.71 -29.04 21.52
CA PRO A 4 -27.53 -27.83 20.69
C PRO A 4 -28.38 -26.62 21.13
N GLU A 5 -29.31 -26.80 22.08
CA GLU A 5 -30.21 -25.75 22.56
C GLU A 5 -29.51 -24.70 23.46
N SER A 6 -28.43 -25.07 24.17
CA SER A 6 -27.74 -24.16 25.09
C SER A 6 -26.93 -23.07 24.36
N ILE A 7 -26.27 -23.43 23.24
CA ILE A 7 -25.48 -22.49 22.44
C ILE A 7 -26.39 -21.50 21.71
N SER A 8 -27.53 -21.97 21.18
CA SER A 8 -28.51 -21.11 20.52
C SER A 8 -29.08 -20.06 21.48
N MET A 9 -29.35 -20.44 22.73
CA MET A 9 -29.86 -19.53 23.77
C MET A 9 -28.83 -18.48 24.17
N VAL A 10 -27.55 -18.86 24.29
CA VAL A 10 -26.44 -17.94 24.60
C VAL A 10 -26.20 -16.95 23.46
N VAL A 11 -26.24 -17.42 22.20
CA VAL A 11 -26.09 -16.56 21.02
C VAL A 11 -27.28 -15.59 20.87
N CYS A 12 -28.50 -16.06 21.15
CA CYS A 12 -29.69 -15.21 21.11
C CYS A 12 -29.67 -14.16 22.23
N ALA A 13 -29.25 -14.54 23.44
CA ALA A 13 -29.05 -13.62 24.56
C ALA A 13 -27.98 -12.57 24.23
N LEU A 14 -26.81 -12.96 23.72
CA LEU A 14 -25.74 -12.07 23.28
C LEU A 14 -26.20 -11.10 22.18
N ARG A 15 -26.93 -11.58 21.17
CA ARG A 15 -27.51 -10.71 20.12
C ARG A 15 -28.52 -9.72 20.70
N SER A 16 -29.37 -10.14 21.62
CA SER A 16 -30.37 -9.27 22.25
C SER A 16 -29.74 -8.21 23.17
N THR A 17 -28.61 -8.54 23.82
CA THR A 17 -27.87 -7.64 24.70
C THR A 17 -27.02 -6.66 23.89
N LEU A 18 -26.39 -7.12 22.81
CA LEU A 18 -25.69 -6.26 21.84
C LEU A 18 -26.65 -5.33 21.09
N ALA A 19 -27.85 -5.80 20.71
CA ALA A 19 -28.88 -4.96 20.09
C ALA A 19 -29.45 -3.91 21.05
N ARG A 20 -29.62 -4.25 22.34
CA ARG A 20 -30.01 -3.29 23.39
C ARG A 20 -28.89 -2.31 23.75
N ALA A 21 -27.62 -2.73 23.71
CA ALA A 21 -26.47 -1.85 23.86
C ALA A 21 -26.31 -0.90 22.65
N ALA A 22 -26.63 -1.37 21.44
CA ALA A 22 -26.59 -0.57 20.22
C ALA A 22 -27.71 0.49 20.13
N THR A 23 -28.86 0.26 20.75
CA THR A 23 -30.00 1.20 20.71
C THR A 23 -29.95 2.27 21.79
N ARG A 24 -29.17 2.09 22.86
CA ARG A 24 -29.08 3.04 23.98
C ARG A 24 -27.73 3.75 24.14
N SER A 25 -26.76 3.48 23.26
CA SER A 25 -25.44 4.07 23.40
C SER A 25 -25.39 5.50 22.84
N PRO A 26 -25.09 6.54 23.66
CA PRO A 26 -24.82 7.89 23.17
C PRO A 26 -23.59 7.92 22.23
N LEU A 27 -22.75 6.87 22.24
CA LEU A 27 -21.64 6.71 21.29
C LEU A 27 -22.12 6.42 19.87
N LEU A 28 -23.26 5.74 19.65
CA LEU A 28 -23.77 5.50 18.30
C LEU A 28 -24.48 6.73 17.72
N ALA A 29 -25.11 7.55 18.56
CA ALA A 29 -25.58 8.88 18.16
C ALA A 29 -24.40 9.80 17.81
N ARG A 30 -23.32 9.75 18.59
CA ARG A 30 -22.05 10.46 18.30
C ARG A 30 -21.36 9.89 17.05
N TYR A 31 -21.42 8.58 16.81
CA TYR A 31 -20.87 7.93 15.61
C TYR A 31 -21.70 8.26 14.36
N ARG A 32 -23.04 8.30 14.45
CA ARG A 32 -23.91 8.81 13.37
C ARG A 32 -23.63 10.28 13.07
N SER A 33 -23.44 11.10 14.10
CA SER A 33 -23.03 12.51 13.97
C SER A 33 -21.63 12.67 13.37
N LEU A 34 -20.73 11.70 13.54
CA LEU A 34 -19.40 11.67 12.93
C LEU A 34 -19.38 11.01 11.54
N CYS A 35 -20.40 10.22 11.19
CA CYS A 35 -20.52 9.49 9.92
C CYS A 35 -21.41 10.18 8.87
N THR A 36 -21.88 11.40 9.12
CA THR A 36 -22.32 12.28 8.04
C THR A 36 -21.52 13.56 8.04
N PRO A 37 -20.38 13.61 7.34
CA PRO A 37 -20.25 14.69 6.40
C PRO A 37 -21.19 14.36 5.23
N ALA A 38 -22.18 15.23 4.98
CA ALA A 38 -22.53 15.45 3.57
C ALA A 38 -21.19 15.66 2.87
N ALA A 39 -20.82 14.80 1.92
CA ALA A 39 -19.59 14.98 1.15
C ALA A 39 -19.59 16.43 0.69
N GLU A 40 -18.61 17.23 1.11
CA GLU A 40 -18.51 18.61 0.64
C GLU A 40 -18.66 18.57 -0.88
N PRO A 41 -19.47 19.45 -1.49
CA PRO A 41 -19.59 19.53 -2.95
C PRO A 41 -18.25 19.84 -3.68
N GLY A 42 -17.10 19.83 -2.99
CA GLY A 42 -15.79 20.15 -3.52
C GLY A 42 -14.88 18.98 -3.93
N VAL A 43 -15.02 17.74 -3.43
CA VAL A 43 -13.99 16.70 -3.74
C VAL A 43 -14.11 16.18 -5.18
N LEU A 44 -15.32 15.80 -5.60
CA LEU A 44 -15.56 15.30 -6.95
C LEU A 44 -15.28 16.39 -8.00
N SER A 45 -15.70 17.63 -7.73
CA SER A 45 -15.40 18.79 -8.55
C SER A 45 -13.88 19.04 -8.66
N LYS A 46 -13.14 19.01 -7.54
CA LYS A 46 -11.67 19.15 -7.54
C LYS A 46 -10.99 18.05 -8.36
N ILE A 47 -11.44 16.80 -8.24
CA ILE A 47 -10.92 15.68 -9.03
C ILE A 47 -11.18 15.91 -10.52
N GLN A 48 -12.40 16.32 -10.90
CA GLN A 48 -12.75 16.56 -12.29
C GLN A 48 -11.91 17.71 -12.88
N THR A 49 -11.81 18.84 -12.18
CA THR A 49 -10.99 19.98 -12.63
C THR A 49 -9.52 19.58 -12.77
N GLN A 50 -8.96 18.85 -11.81
CA GLN A 50 -7.59 18.36 -11.88
C GLN A 50 -7.40 17.43 -13.07
N LEU A 51 -8.29 16.45 -13.27
CA LEU A 51 -8.18 15.50 -14.37
C LEU A 51 -8.27 16.18 -15.74
N SER A 52 -9.21 17.12 -15.91
CA SER A 52 -9.34 17.90 -17.14
C SER A 52 -8.09 18.72 -17.43
N PHE A 53 -7.50 19.34 -16.41
CA PHE A 53 -6.25 20.09 -16.54
C PHE A 53 -5.07 19.18 -16.94
N GLU A 54 -4.91 18.05 -16.26
CA GLU A 54 -3.84 17.08 -16.53
C GLU A 54 -3.96 16.52 -17.95
N LEU A 55 -5.18 16.16 -18.40
CA LEU A 55 -5.42 15.69 -19.76
C LEU A 55 -5.09 16.74 -20.81
N ALA A 56 -5.51 18.00 -20.60
CA ALA A 56 -5.24 19.08 -21.54
C ALA A 56 -3.73 19.41 -21.66
N ASN A 57 -2.97 19.19 -20.58
CA ASN A 57 -1.55 19.56 -20.51
C ASN A 57 -0.60 18.36 -20.54
N ALA A 58 -1.12 17.14 -20.75
CA ALA A 58 -0.36 15.91 -20.62
C ALA A 58 0.91 15.86 -21.48
N ASN A 59 0.94 16.52 -22.64
CA ASN A 59 2.11 16.54 -23.53
C ASN A 59 2.78 17.93 -23.64
N SER A 60 2.50 18.83 -22.70
CA SER A 60 3.04 20.20 -22.70
C SER A 60 4.56 20.26 -22.46
N SER A 61 5.11 19.24 -21.80
CA SER A 61 6.54 19.09 -21.54
C SER A 61 6.87 17.61 -21.28
N PRO A 62 8.15 17.20 -21.35
CA PRO A 62 8.55 15.87 -20.92
C PRO A 62 8.12 15.57 -19.48
N ALA A 63 8.24 16.52 -18.56
CA ALA A 63 7.81 16.34 -17.18
C ALA A 63 6.29 16.09 -17.08
N ALA A 64 5.48 16.84 -17.82
CA ALA A 64 4.03 16.62 -17.87
C ALA A 64 3.67 15.24 -18.44
N LEU A 65 4.35 14.81 -19.52
CA LEU A 65 4.09 13.52 -20.16
C LEU A 65 4.44 12.35 -19.25
N TYR A 66 5.66 12.32 -18.72
CA TYR A 66 6.08 11.25 -17.81
C TYR A 66 5.29 11.28 -16.49
N GLY A 67 4.89 12.47 -16.02
CA GLY A 67 4.04 12.62 -14.85
C GLY A 67 2.64 12.06 -15.06
N PHE A 68 1.99 12.40 -16.18
CA PHE A 68 0.66 11.91 -16.54
C PHE A 68 0.65 10.40 -16.77
N VAL A 69 1.58 9.88 -17.59
CA VAL A 69 1.72 8.44 -17.84
C VAL A 69 2.05 7.68 -16.55
N GLY A 70 2.91 8.24 -15.70
CA GLY A 70 3.21 7.71 -14.38
C GLY A 70 1.97 7.65 -13.47
N ALA A 71 1.13 8.70 -13.48
CA ALA A 71 -0.12 8.73 -12.74
C ALA A 71 -1.10 7.64 -13.21
N CYS A 72 -1.19 7.38 -14.52
CA CYS A 72 -1.95 6.24 -15.04
C CYS A 72 -1.37 4.90 -14.56
N CYS A 73 -0.05 4.73 -14.60
CA CYS A 73 0.61 3.49 -14.20
C CYS A 73 0.46 3.15 -12.72
N ASN A 74 0.21 4.13 -11.84
CA ASN A 74 -0.04 3.86 -10.42
C ASN A 74 -1.28 2.97 -10.19
N TRP A 75 -2.22 2.93 -11.13
CA TRP A 75 -3.37 2.03 -11.08
C TRP A 75 -3.03 0.59 -11.45
N PHE A 76 -1.92 0.35 -12.17
CA PHE A 76 -1.56 -0.98 -12.67
C PHE A 76 -1.21 -1.96 -11.54
N LEU A 77 -0.71 -1.50 -10.40
CA LEU A 77 -0.48 -2.39 -9.26
C LEU A 77 -1.79 -2.98 -8.73
N GLY A 78 -2.81 -2.14 -8.52
CA GLY A 78 -4.13 -2.61 -8.12
C GLY A 78 -4.78 -3.47 -9.22
N LEU A 79 -4.68 -3.07 -10.49
CA LEU A 79 -5.26 -3.80 -11.61
C LEU A 79 -4.59 -5.16 -11.83
N SER A 80 -3.27 -5.26 -11.66
CA SER A 80 -2.54 -6.53 -11.71
C SER A 80 -2.99 -7.46 -10.59
N ALA A 81 -3.22 -6.93 -9.38
CA ALA A 81 -3.79 -7.69 -8.29
C ALA A 81 -5.24 -8.10 -8.55
N VAL A 82 -6.06 -7.29 -9.23
CA VAL A 82 -7.40 -7.74 -9.66
C VAL A 82 -7.29 -8.85 -10.71
N TYR A 83 -6.44 -8.68 -11.72
CA TYR A 83 -6.20 -9.68 -12.75
C TYR A 83 -5.74 -11.02 -12.15
N ASP A 84 -4.77 -10.99 -11.23
CA ASP A 84 -4.31 -12.18 -10.52
C ASP A 84 -5.40 -12.78 -9.62
N ALA A 85 -6.33 -11.96 -9.13
CA ALA A 85 -7.49 -12.45 -8.37
C ALA A 85 -8.50 -13.17 -9.26
N SER A 86 -8.70 -12.68 -10.48
CA SER A 86 -9.70 -13.19 -11.41
C SER A 86 -9.20 -14.36 -12.25
N CYS A 87 -7.91 -14.38 -12.62
CA CYS A 87 -7.40 -15.26 -13.66
C CYS A 87 -6.31 -16.22 -13.20
N LYS A 88 -5.80 -16.07 -11.97
CA LYS A 88 -4.62 -16.78 -11.48
C LYS A 88 -4.86 -17.38 -10.09
N GLY A 89 -4.14 -18.44 -9.73
CA GLY A 89 -4.26 -19.07 -8.42
C GLY A 89 -3.49 -18.33 -7.31
N PRO A 90 -3.78 -18.64 -6.04
CA PRO A 90 -3.15 -18.01 -4.89
C PRO A 90 -1.65 -18.36 -4.69
N GLU A 91 -1.14 -19.38 -5.37
CA GLU A 91 0.25 -19.83 -5.32
C GLU A 91 1.27 -18.81 -5.84
N LEU A 92 0.82 -17.88 -6.70
CA LEU A 92 1.66 -16.81 -7.26
C LEU A 92 1.89 -15.65 -6.28
N ILE A 93 1.04 -15.53 -5.25
CA ILE A 93 1.05 -14.41 -4.32
C ILE A 93 2.26 -14.52 -3.38
N SER A 94 3.13 -13.51 -3.39
CA SER A 94 4.22 -13.39 -2.42
C SER A 94 3.72 -12.65 -1.18
N LEU A 95 3.76 -13.35 -0.05
CA LEU A 95 3.39 -12.79 1.25
C LEU A 95 4.24 -11.57 1.65
N PRO A 96 5.59 -11.59 1.56
CA PRO A 96 6.39 -10.41 1.88
C PRO A 96 6.10 -9.24 0.93
N MET A 97 5.99 -9.49 -0.38
CA MET A 97 5.69 -8.44 -1.35
C MET A 97 4.30 -7.83 -1.15
N THR A 98 3.28 -8.65 -0.95
CA THR A 98 1.91 -8.18 -0.67
C THR A 98 1.87 -7.34 0.61
N GLY A 99 2.55 -7.77 1.68
CA GLY A 99 2.66 -6.99 2.92
C GLY A 99 3.32 -5.63 2.69
N VAL A 100 4.43 -5.59 1.96
CA VAL A 100 5.12 -4.34 1.64
C VAL A 100 4.27 -3.43 0.75
N LEU A 101 3.54 -3.95 -0.23
CA LEU A 101 2.65 -3.16 -1.08
C LEU A 101 1.47 -2.56 -0.29
N ILE A 102 0.95 -3.26 0.72
CA ILE A 102 -0.05 -2.71 1.64
C ILE A 102 0.56 -1.54 2.43
N CYS A 103 1.69 -1.75 3.10
CA CYS A 103 2.36 -0.70 3.89
C CYS A 103 2.73 0.52 3.05
N TYR A 104 3.32 0.29 1.88
CA TYR A 104 3.68 1.32 0.90
C TYR A 104 2.45 2.14 0.50
N SER A 105 1.39 1.49 0.04
CA SER A 105 0.20 2.21 -0.45
C SER A 105 -0.56 2.92 0.66
N THR A 106 -0.61 2.40 1.89
CA THR A 106 -1.24 3.11 3.01
C THR A 106 -0.49 4.41 3.33
N LEU A 107 0.84 4.35 3.44
CA LEU A 107 1.67 5.53 3.70
C LEU A 107 1.60 6.55 2.56
N PHE A 108 1.72 6.08 1.32
CA PHE A 108 1.69 6.95 0.15
C PHE A 108 0.31 7.59 -0.06
N GLY A 109 -0.79 6.86 0.19
CA GLY A 109 -2.15 7.40 0.13
C GLY A 109 -2.40 8.49 1.18
N ARG A 110 -1.95 8.27 2.42
CA ARG A 110 -2.00 9.29 3.50
C ARG A 110 -1.19 10.54 3.13
N TRP A 111 -0.01 10.35 2.56
CA TRP A 111 0.88 11.43 2.13
C TRP A 111 0.25 12.24 0.98
N ALA A 112 -0.18 11.59 -0.10
CA ALA A 112 -0.73 12.24 -1.28
C ALA A 112 -2.06 12.96 -1.03
N GLY A 113 -2.93 12.38 -0.20
CA GLY A 113 -4.26 12.92 0.06
C GLY A 113 -4.29 14.09 1.06
N TRP A 114 -3.35 14.13 2.02
CA TRP A 114 -3.46 15.06 3.16
C TRP A 114 -2.17 15.78 3.55
N ALA A 115 -0.99 15.31 3.15
CA ALA A 115 0.28 15.92 3.58
C ALA A 115 0.97 16.72 2.48
N VAL A 116 0.80 16.33 1.21
CA VAL A 116 1.31 17.09 0.05
C VAL A 116 0.37 18.26 -0.24
N MET A 117 0.97 19.41 -0.57
CA MET A 117 0.26 20.59 -1.06
C MET A 117 0.81 20.97 -2.44
N PRO A 118 -0.05 21.11 -3.47
CA PRO A 118 -1.51 20.85 -3.44
C PRO A 118 -1.84 19.36 -3.25
N ARG A 119 -2.99 19.07 -2.62
CA ARG A 119 -3.43 17.68 -2.36
C ARG A 119 -3.72 16.95 -3.67
N ASN A 120 -3.34 15.68 -3.75
CA ASN A 120 -3.56 14.84 -4.93
C ASN A 120 -4.46 13.64 -4.59
N PHE A 121 -5.77 13.83 -4.74
CA PHE A 121 -6.77 12.81 -4.41
C PHE A 121 -6.82 11.64 -5.41
N ILE A 122 -6.47 11.88 -6.68
CA ILE A 122 -6.40 10.81 -7.70
C ILE A 122 -5.28 9.84 -7.35
N LEU A 123 -4.11 10.39 -7.01
CA LEU A 123 -2.97 9.60 -6.57
C LEU A 123 -3.30 8.84 -5.28
N ALA A 124 -3.88 9.51 -4.28
CA ALA A 124 -4.35 8.86 -3.06
C ALA A 124 -5.35 7.73 -3.37
N GLY A 125 -6.29 7.95 -4.30
CA GLY A 125 -7.26 6.97 -4.76
C GLY A 125 -6.62 5.72 -5.37
N SER A 126 -5.63 5.89 -6.25
CA SER A 126 -4.89 4.77 -6.84
C SER A 126 -4.20 3.89 -5.77
N HIS A 127 -3.65 4.52 -4.73
CA HIS A 127 -3.04 3.79 -3.62
C HIS A 127 -4.07 3.09 -2.74
N MET A 128 -5.20 3.73 -2.43
CA MET A 128 -6.28 3.07 -1.67
C MET A 128 -6.89 1.90 -2.44
N PHE A 129 -7.03 2.03 -3.76
CA PHE A 129 -7.41 0.92 -4.62
C PHE A 129 -6.41 -0.24 -4.50
N ASN A 130 -5.10 0.05 -4.60
CA ASN A 130 -4.07 -0.99 -4.41
C ASN A 130 -4.13 -1.62 -3.00
N VAL A 131 -4.38 -0.86 -1.92
CA VAL A 131 -4.55 -1.43 -0.57
C VAL A 131 -5.69 -2.45 -0.57
N VAL A 132 -6.85 -2.12 -1.12
CA VAL A 132 -8.01 -3.04 -1.16
C VAL A 132 -7.68 -4.30 -1.96
N CYS A 133 -7.09 -4.16 -3.14
CA CYS A 133 -6.71 -5.29 -3.98
C CYS A 133 -5.68 -6.20 -3.30
N GLN A 134 -4.67 -5.61 -2.64
CA GLN A 134 -3.63 -6.37 -1.95
C GLN A 134 -4.12 -7.01 -0.64
N CYS A 135 -5.06 -6.38 0.07
CA CYS A 135 -5.74 -7.04 1.20
C CYS A 135 -6.53 -8.27 0.74
N ASN A 136 -7.17 -8.21 -0.42
CA ASN A 136 -7.81 -9.39 -1.00
C ASN A 136 -6.79 -10.47 -1.39
N GLN A 137 -5.65 -10.09 -1.98
CA GLN A 137 -4.57 -11.04 -2.28
C GLN A 137 -4.00 -11.67 -1.00
N LEU A 138 -3.80 -10.86 0.04
CA LEU A 138 -3.33 -11.34 1.34
C LEU A 138 -4.29 -12.37 1.93
N ARG A 139 -5.60 -12.09 1.90
CA ARG A 139 -6.64 -13.04 2.32
C ARG A 139 -6.55 -14.36 1.54
N ARG A 140 -6.49 -14.30 0.20
CA ARG A 140 -6.39 -15.50 -0.67
C ARG A 140 -5.14 -16.31 -0.36
N CYS A 141 -4.00 -15.65 -0.16
CA CYS A 141 -2.73 -16.30 0.17
C CYS A 141 -2.77 -16.99 1.54
N ILE A 142 -3.32 -16.32 2.56
CA ILE A 142 -3.48 -16.89 3.90
C ILE A 142 -4.42 -18.09 3.87
N GLU A 143 -5.59 -17.97 3.24
CA GLU A 143 -6.55 -19.08 3.09
C GLU A 143 -5.92 -20.31 2.42
N TYR A 144 -5.17 -20.09 1.34
CA TYR A 144 -4.45 -21.16 0.63
C TYR A 144 -3.37 -21.82 1.49
N LYS A 145 -2.56 -21.04 2.20
CA LYS A 145 -1.53 -21.57 3.09
C LYS A 145 -2.16 -22.36 4.24
N LEU A 146 -3.24 -21.85 4.84
CA LEU A 146 -3.96 -22.54 5.90
C LEU A 146 -4.58 -23.86 5.43
N SER A 147 -5.05 -23.94 4.18
CA SER A 147 -5.63 -25.18 3.62
C SER A 147 -4.60 -26.25 3.30
N GLN A 148 -3.36 -25.87 2.94
CA GLN A 148 -2.26 -26.84 2.79
C GLN A 148 -1.83 -27.45 4.13
N GLY A 149 -1.94 -26.68 5.22
CA GLY A 149 -1.56 -27.13 6.55
C GLY A 149 -0.06 -27.44 6.69
N GLY A 150 0.31 -28.15 7.76
CA GLY A 150 1.69 -28.54 8.04
C GLY A 150 2.45 -27.61 9.00
N PRO A 151 3.48 -28.14 9.69
CA PRO A 151 4.22 -27.41 10.72
C PRO A 151 5.00 -26.21 10.16
N ALA A 152 5.58 -26.34 8.96
CA ALA A 152 6.33 -25.27 8.31
C ALA A 152 5.45 -24.07 7.94
N ILE A 153 4.25 -24.31 7.41
CA ILE A 153 3.32 -23.23 7.04
C ILE A 153 2.76 -22.53 8.29
N LYS A 154 2.46 -23.28 9.35
CA LYS A 154 2.05 -22.68 10.64
C LYS A 154 3.16 -21.79 11.21
N ALA A 155 4.41 -22.25 11.17
CA ALA A 155 5.56 -21.46 11.61
C ALA A 155 5.71 -20.17 10.79
N GLU A 156 5.60 -20.25 9.45
CA GLU A 156 5.64 -19.08 8.56
C GLU A 156 4.51 -18.08 8.87
N MET A 157 3.29 -18.57 9.14
CA MET A 157 2.15 -17.71 9.51
C MET A 157 2.34 -17.05 10.87
N THR A 158 2.86 -17.78 11.86
CA THR A 158 3.18 -17.20 13.18
C THR A 158 4.29 -16.17 13.07
N GLU A 159 5.33 -16.43 12.27
CA GLU A 159 6.43 -15.49 12.04
C GLU A 159 5.93 -14.21 11.34
N LEU A 160 5.12 -14.35 10.29
CA LEU A 160 4.52 -13.19 9.62
C LEU A 160 3.63 -12.39 10.58
N ALA A 161 2.75 -13.07 11.32
CA ALA A 161 1.87 -12.40 12.29
C ALA A 161 2.69 -11.66 13.35
N THR A 162 3.77 -12.27 13.84
CA THR A 162 4.70 -11.65 14.79
C THR A 162 5.37 -10.42 14.18
N LYS A 163 5.93 -10.52 12.97
CA LYS A 163 6.54 -9.39 12.26
C LYS A 163 5.55 -8.26 12.00
N ALA A 164 4.31 -8.58 11.62
CA ALA A 164 3.26 -7.60 11.38
C ALA A 164 2.85 -6.88 12.67
N VAL A 165 2.65 -7.62 13.77
CA VAL A 165 2.29 -7.05 15.08
C VAL A 165 3.43 -6.19 15.62
N VAL A 166 4.67 -6.71 15.64
CA VAL A 166 5.83 -5.98 16.14
C VAL A 166 6.12 -4.76 15.26
N GLY A 167 6.18 -4.92 13.94
CA GLY A 167 6.40 -3.83 13.00
C GLY A 167 5.33 -2.75 13.08
N GLY A 168 4.05 -3.16 13.16
CA GLY A 168 2.92 -2.25 13.34
C GLY A 168 2.96 -1.50 14.67
N ALA A 169 3.29 -2.19 15.77
CA ALA A 169 3.43 -1.57 17.09
C ALA A 169 4.60 -0.56 17.13
N VAL A 170 5.75 -0.90 16.55
CA VAL A 170 6.91 0.00 16.44
C VAL A 170 6.56 1.23 15.60
N ALA A 171 5.93 1.04 14.44
CA ALA A 171 5.52 2.14 13.58
C ALA A 171 4.49 3.05 14.26
N ALA A 172 3.51 2.49 14.96
CA ALA A 172 2.51 3.24 15.71
C ALA A 172 3.14 4.00 16.89
N ALA A 173 4.01 3.35 17.66
CA ALA A 173 4.72 3.98 18.77
C ALA A 173 5.60 5.14 18.29
N PHE A 174 6.32 4.95 17.19
CA PHE A 174 7.10 6.01 16.55
C PHE A 174 6.19 7.18 16.11
N ALA A 175 5.12 6.90 15.37
CA ALA A 175 4.21 7.94 14.87
C ALA A 175 3.53 8.73 16.00
N LEU A 176 3.10 8.06 17.07
CA LEU A 176 2.44 8.68 18.22
C LEU A 176 3.38 9.52 19.08
N ASN A 177 4.68 9.21 19.08
CA ASN A 177 5.68 9.90 19.89
C ASN A 177 6.65 10.74 19.05
N ALA A 178 6.45 10.87 17.74
CA ALA A 178 7.39 11.51 16.82
C ALA A 178 7.80 12.92 17.26
N SER A 179 6.86 13.74 17.71
CA SER A 179 7.13 15.11 18.20
C SER A 179 7.94 15.13 19.49
N LYS A 180 7.66 14.21 20.42
CA LYS A 180 8.41 14.08 21.68
C LYS A 180 9.82 13.60 21.42
N ILE A 181 9.97 12.59 20.57
CA ILE A 181 11.28 12.07 20.15
C ILE A 181 12.07 13.18 19.46
N GLN A 182 11.46 13.89 18.52
CA GLN A 182 12.07 15.04 17.84
C GLN A 182 12.57 16.08 18.84
N ALA A 183 11.76 16.47 19.82
CA ALA A 183 12.15 17.47 20.82
C ALA A 183 13.39 17.08 21.63
N VAL A 184 13.61 15.78 21.85
CA VAL A 184 14.78 15.26 22.57
C VAL A 184 16.02 15.15 21.68
N VAL A 185 15.86 14.70 20.44
CA VAL A 185 16.99 14.37 19.55
C VAL A 185 17.41 15.52 18.63
N ALA A 186 16.51 16.45 18.31
CA ALA A 186 16.78 17.61 17.47
C ALA A 186 17.90 18.52 18.03
N PRO A 187 18.02 18.78 19.35
CA PRO A 187 19.07 19.65 19.88
C PRO A 187 20.48 19.03 19.85
N ILE A 188 20.58 17.70 19.82
CA ILE A 188 21.86 16.96 19.92
C ILE A 188 22.28 16.31 18.61
N GLY A 189 21.43 16.37 17.59
CA GLY A 189 21.64 15.70 16.33
C GLY A 189 21.80 16.65 15.15
N PRO A 190 22.02 16.08 13.95
CA PRO A 190 22.20 16.87 12.74
C PRO A 190 20.93 17.68 12.39
N ALA A 191 21.12 18.82 11.71
CA ALA A 191 20.08 19.80 11.42
C ALA A 191 18.83 19.22 10.72
N TYR A 192 18.96 18.12 9.96
CA TYR A 192 17.83 17.50 9.26
C TYR A 192 16.79 16.89 10.21
N LEU A 193 17.14 16.57 11.47
CA LEU A 193 16.21 16.06 12.48
C LEU A 193 15.15 17.10 12.85
N SER A 194 15.47 18.38 12.72
CA SER A 194 14.58 19.51 12.98
C SER A 194 13.84 19.98 11.72
N SER A 195 14.12 19.39 10.56
CA SER A 195 13.57 19.89 9.29
C SER A 195 12.08 19.56 9.11
N PRO A 196 11.31 20.40 8.39
CA PRO A 196 9.89 20.13 8.09
C PRO A 196 9.65 18.83 7.30
N ALA A 197 10.65 18.37 6.55
CA ALA A 197 10.63 17.10 5.82
C ALA A 197 11.50 16.01 6.49
N GLY A 198 11.81 16.18 7.77
CA GLY A 198 12.66 15.28 8.55
C GLY A 198 12.01 13.94 8.88
N PRO A 199 12.75 13.00 9.47
CA PRO A 199 12.31 11.62 9.73
C PRO A 199 11.08 11.53 10.66
N PHE A 200 10.80 12.56 11.44
CA PHE A 200 9.65 12.61 12.35
C PHE A 200 8.36 13.11 11.69
N THR A 201 8.39 13.40 10.38
CA THR A 201 7.20 13.74 9.58
C THR A 201 6.90 12.65 8.57
N ILE A 202 5.78 12.75 7.85
CA ILE A 202 5.41 11.74 6.85
C ILE A 202 6.24 11.84 5.55
N HIS A 203 6.87 12.97 5.26
CA HIS A 203 7.50 13.24 3.95
C HIS A 203 8.61 12.26 3.50
N PRO A 204 9.53 11.79 4.36
CA PRO A 204 10.60 10.90 3.92
C PRO A 204 10.17 9.44 3.77
N TRP A 205 9.06 9.03 4.39
CA TRP A 205 8.67 7.61 4.44
C TRP A 205 8.16 7.02 3.12
N PRO A 206 7.38 7.73 2.27
CA PRO A 206 6.97 7.19 0.98
C PRO A 206 8.15 6.82 0.04
N PRO A 207 9.21 7.65 -0.09
CA PRO A 207 10.45 7.22 -0.74
C PRO A 207 11.10 5.99 -0.09
N MET A 208 11.17 5.94 1.25
CA MET A 208 11.76 4.81 1.97
C MET A 208 10.98 3.51 1.78
N THR A 209 9.65 3.55 1.77
CA THR A 209 8.85 2.33 1.54
C THR A 209 8.92 1.83 0.12
N LYS A 210 9.27 2.69 -0.85
CA LYS A 210 9.58 2.25 -2.22
C LYS A 210 10.88 1.43 -2.28
N LEU A 211 11.87 1.75 -1.43
CA LEU A 211 13.05 0.91 -1.27
C LEU A 211 12.69 -0.47 -0.70
N LEU A 212 11.69 -0.57 0.18
CA LEU A 212 11.21 -1.85 0.70
C LEU A 212 10.61 -2.73 -0.40
N ILE A 213 9.93 -2.14 -1.40
CA ILE A 213 9.43 -2.89 -2.56
C ILE A 213 10.59 -3.54 -3.30
N SER A 214 11.61 -2.74 -3.63
CA SER A 214 12.80 -3.22 -4.34
C SER A 214 13.55 -4.28 -3.52
N GLY A 215 13.73 -4.03 -2.22
CA GLY A 215 14.33 -4.98 -1.28
C GLY A 215 13.55 -6.30 -1.20
N SER A 216 12.22 -6.25 -1.16
CA SER A 216 11.38 -7.46 -1.16
C SER A 216 11.52 -8.24 -2.46
N SER A 217 11.59 -7.55 -3.61
CA SER A 217 11.90 -8.21 -4.88
C SER A 217 13.27 -8.89 -4.87
N MET A 218 14.30 -8.23 -4.30
CA MET A 218 15.66 -8.76 -4.22
C MET A 218 15.78 -9.98 -3.31
N LEU A 219 15.08 -9.97 -2.17
CA LEU A 219 15.04 -11.11 -1.25
C LEU A 219 14.39 -12.36 -1.87
N GLU A 220 13.63 -12.18 -2.95
CA GLU A 220 12.95 -13.28 -3.64
C GLU A 220 13.62 -13.66 -4.96
N PHE A 221 14.87 -13.24 -5.27
CA PHE A 221 15.52 -13.55 -6.56
C PHE A 221 15.57 -15.03 -6.94
N ASP A 222 15.64 -15.92 -5.95
CA ASP A 222 15.65 -17.38 -6.15
C ASP A 222 14.23 -17.99 -6.20
N ARG A 223 13.17 -17.18 -6.13
CA ARG A 223 11.78 -17.64 -6.17
C ARG A 223 11.51 -18.37 -7.49
N PRO A 224 10.95 -19.61 -7.45
CA PRO A 224 10.62 -20.37 -8.65
C PRO A 224 9.75 -19.58 -9.65
N THR A 225 10.03 -19.69 -10.95
CA THR A 225 9.35 -18.91 -12.01
C THR A 225 7.86 -19.23 -12.13
N ASP A 226 7.44 -20.44 -11.77
CA ASP A 226 6.04 -20.84 -11.69
C ASP A 226 5.26 -20.07 -10.59
N LYS A 227 5.96 -19.48 -9.62
CA LYS A 227 5.38 -18.70 -8.51
C LYS A 227 5.50 -17.19 -8.70
N ILE A 228 5.99 -16.73 -9.84
CA ILE A 228 6.15 -15.30 -10.13
C ILE A 228 4.92 -14.79 -10.89
N SER A 229 4.25 -13.78 -10.34
CA SER A 229 3.17 -13.08 -11.06
C SER A 229 3.74 -12.23 -12.20
N LEU A 230 3.44 -12.62 -13.45
CA LEU A 230 3.83 -11.86 -14.63
C LEU A 230 3.20 -10.46 -14.63
N SER A 231 1.92 -10.35 -14.26
CA SER A 231 1.17 -9.09 -14.30
C SER A 231 1.72 -8.07 -13.30
N GLN A 232 2.04 -8.52 -12.07
CA GLN A 232 2.56 -7.67 -11.02
C GLN A 232 3.98 -7.19 -11.35
N TYR A 233 4.86 -8.09 -11.79
CA TYR A 233 6.23 -7.71 -12.13
C TYR A 233 6.33 -6.88 -13.42
N ALA A 234 5.42 -7.07 -14.37
CA ALA A 234 5.28 -6.16 -15.52
C ALA A 234 4.87 -4.75 -15.06
N ALA A 235 3.87 -4.64 -14.17
CA ALA A 235 3.44 -3.35 -13.62
C ALA A 235 4.55 -2.63 -12.84
N LEU A 236 5.29 -3.36 -11.99
CA LEU A 236 6.42 -2.84 -11.22
C LEU A 236 7.56 -2.37 -12.15
N THR A 237 7.90 -3.16 -13.17
CA THR A 237 8.96 -2.84 -14.14
C THR A 237 8.61 -1.58 -14.93
N LEU A 238 7.39 -1.53 -15.47
CA LEU A 238 6.92 -0.38 -16.24
C LEU A 238 6.90 0.91 -15.39
N THR A 239 6.40 0.81 -14.16
CA THR A 239 6.38 1.93 -13.22
C THR A 239 7.79 2.40 -12.90
N GLY A 240 8.72 1.48 -12.62
CA GLY A 240 10.13 1.79 -12.38
C GLY A 240 10.76 2.52 -13.56
N ALA A 241 10.54 2.06 -14.79
CA ALA A 241 11.08 2.71 -15.98
C ALA A 241 10.56 4.14 -16.17
N ILE A 242 9.24 4.35 -16.08
CA ILE A 242 8.61 5.66 -16.27
C ILE A 242 9.10 6.66 -15.22
N PHE A 243 9.04 6.28 -13.94
CA PHE A 243 9.41 7.19 -12.86
C PHE A 243 10.92 7.42 -12.73
N SER A 244 11.75 6.51 -13.27
CA SER A 244 13.20 6.76 -13.41
C SER A 244 13.45 7.95 -14.33
N ARG A 245 12.76 8.00 -15.47
CA ARG A 245 12.88 9.14 -16.40
C ARG A 245 12.20 10.39 -15.83
N TYR A 246 11.02 10.25 -15.21
CA TYR A 246 10.30 11.37 -14.59
C TYR A 246 11.18 12.15 -13.60
N GLY A 247 11.92 11.45 -12.73
CA GLY A 247 12.83 12.09 -11.76
C GLY A 247 13.94 12.91 -12.38
N LEU A 248 14.32 12.62 -13.64
CA LEU A 248 15.36 13.35 -14.37
C LEU A 248 14.83 14.54 -15.19
N VAL A 249 13.53 14.57 -15.47
CA VAL A 249 12.91 15.63 -16.29
C VAL A 249 12.11 16.63 -15.46
N VAL A 250 11.79 16.31 -14.20
CA VAL A 250 11.18 17.27 -13.27
C VAL A 250 12.19 18.36 -12.89
N THR A 251 11.72 19.59 -12.72
CA THR A 251 12.55 20.76 -12.37
C THR A 251 12.20 21.24 -10.96
N PRO A 252 13.17 21.30 -10.03
CA PRO A 252 14.56 20.82 -10.17
C PRO A 252 14.65 19.29 -10.24
N VAL A 253 15.76 18.79 -10.81
CA VAL A 253 16.01 17.35 -10.99
C VAL A 253 15.98 16.62 -9.65
N ASN A 254 15.24 15.51 -9.60
CA ASN A 254 15.06 14.69 -8.40
C ASN A 254 15.81 13.35 -8.52
N TYR A 255 17.12 13.39 -8.25
CA TYR A 255 17.98 12.20 -8.24
C TYR A 255 17.53 11.11 -7.25
N PRO A 256 17.08 11.43 -6.01
CA PRO A 256 16.54 10.40 -5.12
C PRO A 256 15.37 9.66 -5.75
N LEU A 257 14.39 10.37 -6.33
CA LEU A 257 13.26 9.73 -7.01
C LEU A 257 13.71 8.89 -8.21
N ALA A 258 14.64 9.39 -9.01
CA ALA A 258 15.18 8.63 -10.13
C ALA A 258 15.86 7.33 -9.64
N SER A 259 16.72 7.43 -8.62
CA SER A 259 17.49 6.29 -8.09
C SER A 259 16.62 5.18 -7.51
N VAL A 260 15.60 5.49 -6.70
CA VAL A 260 14.71 4.48 -6.12
C VAL A 260 13.87 3.78 -7.20
N ASN A 261 13.60 4.45 -8.31
CA ASN A 261 12.87 3.87 -9.43
C ASN A 261 13.77 3.05 -10.36
N VAL A 262 15.04 3.42 -10.51
CA VAL A 262 16.02 2.59 -11.22
C VAL A 262 16.20 1.27 -10.46
N LEU A 263 16.33 1.32 -9.14
CA LEU A 263 16.39 0.11 -8.32
C LEU A 263 15.14 -0.75 -8.47
N LEU A 264 13.94 -0.14 -8.40
CA LEU A 264 12.68 -0.84 -8.61
C LEU A 264 12.62 -1.48 -9.99
N PHE A 265 12.99 -0.75 -11.04
CA PHE A 265 13.05 -1.25 -12.41
C PHE A 265 13.99 -2.46 -12.49
N SER A 266 15.23 -2.33 -12.01
CA SER A 266 16.22 -3.41 -12.07
C SER A 266 15.78 -4.65 -11.29
N SER A 267 15.28 -4.50 -10.07
CA SER A 267 14.85 -5.63 -9.24
C SER A 267 13.61 -6.33 -9.79
N SER A 268 12.67 -5.59 -10.40
CA SER A 268 11.46 -6.17 -11.00
C SER A 268 11.70 -6.73 -12.41
N ALA A 269 12.57 -6.10 -13.20
CA ALA A 269 12.97 -6.57 -14.52
C ALA A 269 13.67 -7.93 -14.45
N TRP A 270 14.43 -8.20 -13.37
CA TRP A 270 15.00 -9.52 -13.13
C TRP A 270 13.92 -10.62 -13.09
N HIS A 271 12.90 -10.43 -12.26
CA HIS A 271 11.76 -11.34 -12.12
C HIS A 271 10.94 -11.46 -13.40
N LEU A 272 10.68 -10.34 -14.06
CA LEU A 272 9.97 -10.29 -15.32
C LEU A 272 10.72 -11.05 -16.42
N GLY A 273 12.03 -10.81 -16.56
CA GLY A 273 12.87 -11.43 -17.58
C GLY A 273 12.96 -12.95 -17.41
N ARG A 274 13.22 -13.44 -16.20
CA ARG A 274 13.25 -14.90 -15.95
C ARG A 274 11.88 -15.55 -16.18
N LYS A 275 10.79 -14.85 -15.87
CA LYS A 275 9.42 -15.34 -16.10
C LYS A 275 9.10 -15.44 -17.58
N ILE A 276 9.39 -14.38 -18.35
CA ILE A 276 9.20 -14.38 -19.80
C ILE A 276 10.00 -15.51 -20.46
N LYS A 277 11.26 -15.68 -20.04
CA LYS A 277 12.09 -16.79 -20.53
C LYS A 277 11.46 -18.15 -20.23
N ALA A 278 10.99 -18.38 -18.99
CA ALA A 278 10.42 -19.66 -18.62
C ALA A 278 9.07 -19.97 -19.29
N ASP A 279 8.27 -18.93 -19.61
CA ASP A 279 6.91 -19.11 -20.13
C ASP A 279 6.85 -19.11 -21.67
N PHE A 280 7.80 -18.47 -22.36
CA PHE A 280 7.70 -18.18 -23.80
C PHE A 280 8.95 -18.49 -24.64
N MET A 281 10.07 -18.91 -24.03
CA MET A 281 11.32 -19.23 -24.73
C MET A 281 11.78 -20.64 -24.44
#